data_AF-A0A068SBM7-F1
#
_entry.id   AF-A0A068SBM7-F1
#
_cell.length_a   1.000
_cell.length_b   1.000
_cell.length_c   1.000
_cell.angle_alpha   90.00
_cell.angle_beta   90.00
_cell.angle_gamma   90.00
#
_symmetry.space_group_name_H-M   'P 1'
#
loop_
_entity.id
_entity.type
_entity.pdbx_description
1 polymer ?
#
loop_
_entity_poly.entity_id
_entity_poly.type
_entity_poly.pdbx_seq_one_letter_code
_entity_poly.pdbx_strand_id
1 'polypeptide(L)'
;MTEAQLLENIEHMTNIVFPAIKERTDHVIQQQKEHFDSTHNIITFTPGDHVMVKIPTRTGKLTPVYEGPYRVLRQNNGGAYELQDEMGEQLPRNYTPSELKLVDQDDLVPTDELYEVESIINHRGKPGNREYLVRWKGYGPQDDSWLTPDKFSSNKTIKTYWERRKTHSTSNDLPASTRKRKRTANETPTDKPTRRSKRSQQA
;
A
#
# COMPACT_ATOMS: atom_id res chain seq x y z
N MET A 1 2.22 66.92 -15.66
CA MET A 1 1.07 66.07 -15.29
C MET A 1 0.38 66.76 -14.12
N THR A 2 -0.86 67.19 -14.29
CA THR A 2 -1.60 67.93 -13.26
C THR A 2 -2.33 66.98 -12.32
N GLU A 3 -2.58 67.41 -11.08
CA GLU A 3 -3.27 66.61 -10.05
C GLU A 3 -4.65 66.11 -10.52
N ALA A 4 -5.40 66.96 -11.22
CA ALA A 4 -6.69 66.60 -11.80
C ALA A 4 -6.60 65.44 -12.82
N GLN A 5 -5.56 65.44 -13.67
CA GLN A 5 -5.32 64.35 -14.62
C GLN A 5 -4.94 63.04 -13.93
N LEU A 6 -4.28 63.14 -12.77
CA LEU A 6 -3.94 61.97 -11.96
C LEU A 6 -5.19 61.33 -11.34
N LEU A 7 -6.10 62.16 -10.81
CA LEU A 7 -7.36 61.72 -10.23
C LEU A 7 -8.28 61.08 -11.26
N GLU A 8 -8.41 61.68 -12.44
CA GLU A 8 -9.21 61.15 -13.54
C GLU A 8 -8.67 59.78 -14.03
N ASN A 9 -7.35 59.63 -14.11
CA ASN A 9 -6.73 58.36 -14.47
C ASN A 9 -6.93 57.28 -13.38
N ILE A 10 -6.86 57.65 -12.10
CA ILE A 10 -7.15 56.74 -10.99
C ILE A 10 -8.61 56.28 -11.07
N GLU A 11 -9.55 57.19 -11.29
CA GLU A 11 -10.98 56.88 -11.40
C GLU A 11 -11.29 55.97 -12.61
N HIS A 12 -10.67 56.25 -13.76
CA HIS A 12 -10.78 55.41 -14.95
C HIS A 12 -10.23 53.99 -14.68
N MET A 13 -9.08 53.88 -14.01
CA MET A 13 -8.51 52.58 -13.65
C MET A 13 -9.39 51.82 -12.67
N THR A 14 -9.93 52.48 -11.64
CA THR A 14 -10.76 51.82 -10.61
C THR A 14 -12.13 51.40 -11.10
N ASN A 15 -12.76 52.20 -11.95
CA ASN A 15 -14.15 51.98 -12.34
C ASN A 15 -14.29 51.17 -13.62
N ILE A 16 -13.29 51.20 -14.51
CA ILE A 16 -13.38 50.58 -15.84
C ILE A 16 -12.37 49.44 -15.96
N VAL A 17 -11.09 49.71 -15.68
CA VAL A 17 -10.02 48.76 -16.00
C VAL A 17 -9.94 47.61 -15.00
N PHE A 18 -9.90 47.88 -13.69
CA PHE A 18 -9.79 46.81 -12.68
C PHE A 18 -11.00 45.87 -12.67
N PRO A 19 -12.26 46.33 -12.78
CA PRO A 19 -13.41 45.43 -12.89
C PRO A 19 -13.34 44.57 -14.14
N ALA A 20 -12.99 45.13 -15.30
CA ALA A 20 -12.87 44.37 -16.55
C ALA A 20 -11.76 43.31 -16.48
N ILE A 21 -10.63 43.61 -15.84
CA ILE A 21 -9.57 42.62 -15.60
C ILE A 21 -10.07 41.54 -14.63
N LYS A 22 -10.74 41.93 -13.54
CA LYS A 22 -11.29 41.00 -12.57
C LYS A 22 -12.28 40.02 -13.20
N GLU A 23 -13.24 40.50 -13.98
CA GLU A 23 -14.22 39.66 -14.67
C GLU A 23 -13.53 38.64 -15.59
N ARG A 24 -12.54 39.08 -16.35
CA ARG A 24 -11.77 38.20 -17.24
C ARG A 24 -10.97 37.17 -16.47
N THR A 25 -10.33 37.57 -15.36
CA THR A 25 -9.58 36.68 -14.48
C THR A 25 -10.50 35.67 -13.81
N ASP A 26 -11.64 36.11 -13.28
CA ASP A 26 -12.65 35.26 -12.62
C ASP A 26 -13.18 34.21 -13.59
N HIS A 27 -13.47 34.59 -14.83
CA HIS A 27 -13.90 33.65 -15.86
C HIS A 27 -12.83 32.58 -16.17
N VAL A 28 -11.55 32.97 -16.28
CA VAL A 28 -10.46 32.02 -16.51
C VAL A 28 -10.27 31.10 -15.30
N ILE A 29 -10.31 31.64 -14.08
CA ILE A 29 -10.22 30.86 -12.85
C ILE A 29 -11.37 29.85 -12.78
N GLN A 30 -12.58 30.27 -13.14
CA GLN A 30 -13.76 29.42 -13.12
C GLN A 30 -13.65 28.27 -14.12
N GLN A 31 -13.23 28.53 -15.36
CA GLN A 31 -12.99 27.48 -16.36
C GLN A 31 -11.90 26.50 -15.91
N GLN A 32 -10.81 27.02 -15.33
CA GLN A 32 -9.74 26.18 -14.78
C GLN A 32 -10.23 25.33 -13.62
N LYS A 33 -11.06 25.91 -12.74
CA LYS A 33 -11.67 25.21 -11.62
C LYS A 33 -12.60 24.10 -12.10
N GLU A 34 -13.50 24.37 -13.04
CA GLU A 34 -14.41 23.36 -13.60
C GLU A 34 -13.65 22.20 -14.25
N HIS A 35 -12.58 22.51 -14.99
CA HIS A 35 -11.72 21.48 -15.54
C HIS A 35 -11.00 20.68 -14.45
N PHE A 36 -10.51 21.34 -13.40
CA PHE A 36 -9.86 20.69 -12.29
C PHE A 36 -10.82 19.78 -11.51
N ASP A 37 -12.00 20.29 -11.14
CA ASP A 37 -13.02 19.57 -10.39
C ASP A 37 -13.56 18.35 -11.16
N SER A 38 -13.65 18.43 -12.49
CA SER A 38 -14.03 17.29 -13.34
C SER A 38 -12.95 16.21 -13.45
N THR A 39 -11.68 16.56 -13.26
CA THR A 39 -10.53 15.65 -13.43
C THR A 39 -9.99 15.12 -12.10
N HIS A 40 -10.20 15.83 -11.00
CA HIS A 40 -9.62 15.53 -9.69
C HIS A 40 -10.71 15.30 -8.64
N ASN A 41 -10.63 14.15 -7.97
CA ASN A 41 -11.45 13.89 -6.80
C ASN A 41 -10.66 14.29 -5.54
N ILE A 42 -11.01 15.42 -4.93
CA ILE A 42 -10.44 15.85 -3.65
C ILE A 42 -11.24 15.22 -2.51
N ILE A 43 -10.65 14.24 -1.85
CA ILE A 43 -11.23 13.62 -0.65
C ILE A 43 -10.84 14.48 0.56
N THR A 44 -11.85 14.83 1.36
CA THR A 44 -11.67 15.53 2.64
C THR A 44 -12.08 14.59 3.77
N PHE A 45 -11.34 14.63 4.87
CA PHE A 45 -11.57 13.74 6.01
C PHE A 45 -12.08 14.57 7.19
N THR A 46 -13.07 14.03 7.90
CA THR A 46 -13.62 14.67 9.09
C THR A 46 -12.97 14.11 10.36
N PRO A 47 -12.88 14.91 11.44
CA PRO A 47 -12.44 14.41 12.74
C PRO A 47 -13.27 13.20 13.19
N GLY A 48 -12.62 12.09 13.49
CA GLY A 48 -13.26 10.82 13.88
C GLY A 48 -13.25 9.74 12.80
N ASP A 49 -12.98 10.09 11.54
CA ASP A 49 -12.87 9.12 10.45
C ASP A 49 -11.66 8.20 10.64
N HIS A 50 -11.80 6.96 10.17
CA HIS A 50 -10.70 6.00 10.15
C HIS A 50 -10.01 6.02 8.78
N VAL A 51 -8.69 6.14 8.80
CA VAL A 51 -7.87 6.27 7.60
C VAL A 51 -6.66 5.37 7.68
N MET A 52 -6.26 4.80 6.54
CA MET A 52 -4.98 4.13 6.43
C MET A 52 -3.92 5.04 5.82
N VAL A 53 -2.69 4.91 6.30
CA VAL A 53 -1.55 5.71 5.86
C VAL A 53 -0.74 4.94 4.84
N LYS A 54 -0.41 5.56 3.71
CA LYS A 54 0.44 4.98 2.67
C LYS A 54 1.89 4.89 3.14
N ILE A 55 2.50 3.71 3.02
CA ILE A 55 3.91 3.51 3.34
C ILE A 55 4.77 4.02 2.16
N PRO A 56 5.65 5.02 2.36
CA PRO A 56 6.47 5.56 1.28
C PRO A 56 7.58 4.59 0.85
N THR A 57 8.20 3.91 1.83
CA THR A 57 9.33 3.00 1.59
C THR A 57 8.89 1.56 1.77
N ARG A 58 8.62 0.88 0.65
CA ARG A 58 8.18 -0.52 0.67
C ARG A 58 9.39 -1.45 0.82
N THR A 59 9.52 -2.09 1.99
CA THR A 59 10.67 -2.97 2.31
C THR A 59 10.65 -4.31 1.55
N GLY A 60 9.53 -4.68 0.91
CA GLY A 60 9.47 -5.86 0.03
C GLY A 60 8.21 -5.94 -0.84
N LYS A 61 8.14 -6.91 -1.77
CA LYS A 61 6.95 -7.07 -2.66
C LYS A 61 5.68 -7.47 -1.90
N LEU A 62 5.84 -8.17 -0.78
CA LEU A 62 4.75 -8.71 0.04
C LEU A 62 4.37 -7.81 1.22
N THR A 63 5.04 -6.68 1.43
CA THR A 63 4.65 -5.75 2.50
C THR A 63 3.43 -4.94 2.06
N PRO A 64 2.52 -4.63 2.99
CA PRO A 64 1.32 -3.87 2.66
C PRO A 64 1.69 -2.48 2.13
N VAL A 65 0.82 -1.93 1.30
CA VAL A 65 0.99 -0.59 0.72
C VAL A 65 0.53 0.49 1.70
N TYR A 66 -0.42 0.14 2.55
CA TYR A 66 -0.99 1.00 3.57
C TYR A 66 -0.82 0.35 4.93
N GLU A 67 -0.64 1.18 5.95
CA GLU A 67 -0.47 0.81 7.34
C GLU A 67 -1.65 1.33 8.15
N GLY A 68 -2.08 0.51 9.11
CA GLY A 68 -2.93 0.85 10.26
C GLY A 68 -4.29 1.49 9.96
N PRO A 69 -5.36 1.12 10.67
CA PRO A 69 -6.47 2.04 10.81
C PRO A 69 -6.07 3.12 11.84
N TYR A 70 -6.00 4.37 11.41
CA TYR A 70 -5.74 5.51 12.27
C TYR A 70 -6.95 6.41 12.34
N ARG A 71 -7.20 7.02 13.50
CA ARG A 71 -8.29 7.97 13.66
C ARG A 71 -7.82 9.39 13.34
N VAL A 72 -8.57 10.10 12.51
CA VAL A 72 -8.32 11.51 12.22
C VAL A 72 -8.68 12.35 13.44
N LEU A 73 -7.72 13.10 14.00
CA LEU A 73 -7.98 14.04 15.10
C LEU A 73 -8.44 15.39 14.59
N ARG A 74 -7.63 16.01 13.72
CA ARG A 74 -7.91 17.33 13.15
C ARG A 74 -7.09 17.61 11.90
N GLN A 75 -7.49 18.65 11.18
CA GLN A 75 -6.74 19.25 10.10
C GLN A 75 -6.03 20.53 10.58
N ASN A 76 -4.76 20.70 10.21
CA ASN A 76 -3.98 21.91 10.44
C ASN A 76 -4.30 22.96 9.38
N ASN A 77 -3.97 24.23 9.63
CA ASN A 77 -4.23 25.35 8.70
C ASN A 77 -3.63 25.13 7.28
N GLY A 78 -2.61 24.27 7.16
CA GLY A 78 -2.00 23.88 5.89
C GLY A 78 -2.65 22.68 5.19
N GLY A 79 -3.81 22.21 5.64
CA GLY A 79 -4.54 21.12 5.02
C GLY A 79 -4.06 19.69 5.35
N ALA A 80 -2.99 19.57 6.15
CA ALA A 80 -2.48 18.29 6.64
C ALA A 80 -3.26 17.80 7.86
N TYR A 81 -3.32 16.48 8.05
CA TYR A 81 -4.05 15.84 9.14
C TYR A 81 -3.12 15.30 10.22
N GLU A 82 -3.58 15.41 11.46
CA GLU A 82 -2.99 14.77 12.63
C GLU A 82 -3.79 13.50 12.93
N LEU A 83 -3.08 12.39 13.12
CA LEU A 83 -3.67 11.07 13.28
C LEU A 83 -3.36 10.51 14.68
N GLN A 84 -4.28 9.69 15.17
CA GLN A 84 -4.19 8.99 16.44
C GLN A 84 -4.28 7.48 16.22
N ASP A 85 -3.44 6.73 16.92
CA ASP A 85 -3.50 5.27 16.96
C ASP A 85 -4.64 4.77 17.87
N GLU A 86 -4.93 3.47 17.83
CA GLU A 86 -5.92 2.82 18.69
C GLU A 86 -5.62 3.00 20.18
N MET A 87 -4.33 3.08 20.55
CA MET A 87 -3.88 3.33 21.92
C MET A 87 -4.01 4.79 22.38
N GLY A 88 -4.47 5.67 21.49
CA GLY A 88 -4.65 7.09 21.78
C GLY A 88 -3.38 7.93 21.62
N GLU A 89 -2.26 7.36 21.18
CA GLU A 89 -1.04 8.10 20.90
C GLU A 89 -1.13 8.82 19.54
N GLN A 90 -0.73 10.09 19.51
CA GLN A 90 -0.71 10.86 18.28
C GLN A 90 0.54 10.50 17.46
N LEU A 91 0.38 10.28 16.17
CA LEU A 91 1.51 10.04 15.30
C LEU A 91 2.37 11.32 15.20
N PRO A 92 3.71 11.18 15.21
CA PRO A 92 4.62 12.32 15.26
C PRO A 92 4.65 13.13 13.95
N ARG A 93 4.11 12.57 12.86
CA ARG A 93 4.13 13.16 11.53
C ARG A 93 2.74 13.64 11.13
N ASN A 94 2.69 14.78 10.44
CA ASN A 94 1.48 15.27 9.78
C ASN A 94 1.34 14.63 8.39
N TYR A 95 0.13 14.20 8.05
CA TYR A 95 -0.12 13.47 6.81
C TYR A 95 -0.94 14.30 5.83
N THR A 96 -0.60 14.21 4.55
CA THR A 96 -1.36 14.90 3.49
C THR A 96 -2.55 14.04 3.03
N PRO A 97 -3.64 14.65 2.52
CA PRO A 97 -4.80 13.87 2.09
C PRO A 97 -4.49 12.78 1.04
N SER A 98 -3.44 12.96 0.22
CA SER A 98 -3.03 11.99 -0.80
C SER A 98 -2.29 10.76 -0.25
N GLU A 99 -1.80 10.84 0.98
CA GLU A 99 -1.18 9.73 1.71
C GLU A 99 -2.22 8.92 2.50
N LEU A 100 -3.46 9.41 2.58
CA LEU A 100 -4.53 8.83 3.37
C LEU A 100 -5.55 8.13 2.49
N LYS A 101 -6.09 7.04 3.01
CA LYS A 101 -7.21 6.31 2.40
C LYS A 101 -8.31 6.14 3.44
N LEU A 102 -9.52 6.61 3.14
CA LEU A 102 -10.68 6.38 3.98
C LEU A 102 -10.97 4.88 4.09
N VAL A 103 -11.26 4.42 5.29
CA VAL A 103 -11.70 3.05 5.57
C VAL A 103 -12.95 3.12 6.44
N ASP A 104 -13.95 2.34 6.05
CA ASP A 104 -15.19 2.22 6.80
C ASP A 104 -14.94 1.37 8.05
N GLN A 105 -15.56 1.74 9.18
CA GLN A 105 -15.39 1.02 10.44
C GLN A 105 -15.85 -0.44 10.36
N ASP A 106 -16.85 -0.74 9.50
CA ASP A 106 -17.39 -2.09 9.33
C ASP A 106 -16.39 -3.06 8.66
N ASP A 107 -15.39 -2.54 7.93
CA ASP A 107 -14.32 -3.35 7.35
C ASP A 107 -13.22 -3.69 8.38
N LEU A 108 -13.27 -3.08 9.57
CA LEU A 108 -12.32 -3.37 10.65
C LEU A 108 -12.77 -4.61 11.38
N VAL A 109 -11.97 -5.68 11.30
CA VAL A 109 -12.19 -6.89 12.10
C VAL A 109 -11.98 -6.52 13.58
N PRO A 110 -13.01 -6.63 14.43
CA PRO A 110 -12.88 -6.30 15.84
C PRO A 110 -11.77 -7.12 16.50
N THR A 111 -11.01 -6.51 17.41
CA THR A 111 -9.93 -7.19 18.15
C THR A 111 -10.44 -8.45 18.87
N ASP A 112 -11.69 -8.45 19.31
CA ASP A 112 -12.33 -9.57 20.01
C ASP A 112 -12.55 -10.81 19.11
N GLU A 113 -12.47 -10.65 17.79
CA GLU A 113 -12.54 -11.75 16.83
C GLU A 113 -11.16 -12.30 16.44
N LEU A 114 -10.07 -11.66 16.90
CA LEU A 114 -8.70 -12.08 16.61
C LEU A 114 -8.19 -13.04 17.69
N TYR A 115 -7.82 -14.25 17.27
CA TYR A 115 -7.28 -15.28 18.15
C TYR A 115 -5.81 -15.56 17.82
N GLU A 116 -4.98 -15.76 18.86
CA GLU A 116 -3.57 -16.07 18.68
C GLU A 116 -3.37 -17.54 18.26
N VAL A 117 -2.70 -17.72 17.11
CA VAL A 117 -2.34 -19.04 16.59
C VAL A 117 -1.08 -19.55 17.26
N GLU A 118 -1.14 -20.74 17.87
CA GLU A 118 0.04 -21.43 18.38
C GLU A 118 0.85 -22.05 17.24
N SER A 119 0.21 -22.92 16.44
CA SER A 119 0.86 -23.52 15.27
C SER A 119 -0.14 -24.16 14.30
N ILE A 120 0.31 -24.39 13.07
CA ILE A 120 -0.45 -25.19 12.10
C ILE A 120 -0.06 -26.66 12.28
N ILE A 121 -1.05 -27.53 12.52
CA ILE A 121 -0.85 -28.97 12.75
C ILE A 121 -0.82 -29.71 11.41
N ASN A 122 -1.79 -29.43 10.54
CA ASN A 122 -1.96 -30.13 9.28
C ASN A 122 -2.47 -29.23 8.16
N HIS A 123 -2.46 -29.71 6.92
CA HIS A 123 -3.09 -29.06 5.78
C HIS A 123 -3.85 -30.08 4.93
N ARG A 124 -4.87 -29.62 4.20
CA ARG A 124 -5.61 -30.43 3.22
C ARG A 124 -5.91 -29.62 1.96
N GLY A 125 -6.28 -30.30 0.87
CA GLY A 125 -6.67 -29.67 -0.39
C GLY A 125 -5.57 -29.55 -1.44
N LYS A 126 -5.95 -29.07 -2.63
CA LYS A 126 -5.08 -28.93 -3.81
C LYS A 126 -4.16 -27.71 -3.65
N PRO A 127 -2.97 -27.69 -4.28
CA PRO A 127 -2.15 -26.48 -4.35
C PRO A 127 -2.98 -25.32 -4.93
N GLY A 128 -3.06 -24.20 -4.22
CA GLY A 128 -3.93 -23.05 -4.53
C GLY A 128 -5.12 -22.92 -3.57
N ASN A 129 -5.82 -24.02 -3.29
CA ASN A 129 -7.00 -24.06 -2.42
C ASN A 129 -6.73 -24.98 -1.22
N ARG A 130 -5.74 -24.60 -0.41
CA ARG A 130 -5.38 -25.35 0.79
C ARG A 130 -6.09 -24.77 2.01
N GLU A 131 -6.52 -25.66 2.88
CA GLU A 131 -6.96 -25.31 4.22
C GLU A 131 -5.91 -25.82 5.22
N TYR A 132 -5.77 -25.11 6.33
CA TYR A 132 -4.79 -25.39 7.38
C TYR A 132 -5.51 -25.67 8.69
N LEU A 133 -5.15 -26.76 9.36
CA LEU A 133 -5.65 -27.09 10.69
C LEU A 133 -4.82 -26.31 11.72
N VAL A 134 -5.48 -25.39 12.41
CA VAL A 134 -4.85 -24.43 13.32
C VAL A 134 -5.06 -24.86 14.76
N ARG A 135 -3.96 -24.91 15.52
CA ARG A 135 -3.95 -24.99 16.98
C ARG A 135 -3.95 -23.57 17.54
N TRP A 136 -4.93 -23.28 18.38
CA TRP A 136 -5.05 -22.00 19.06
C TRP A 136 -4.26 -22.00 20.36
N LYS A 137 -3.61 -20.87 20.67
CA LYS A 137 -2.79 -20.75 21.87
C LYS A 137 -3.66 -20.77 23.13
N GLY A 138 -3.36 -21.68 24.05
CA GLY A 138 -4.12 -21.83 25.30
C GLY A 138 -5.36 -22.73 25.19
N TYR A 139 -5.63 -23.27 24.00
CA TYR A 139 -6.73 -24.21 23.77
C TYR A 139 -6.21 -25.60 23.41
N GLY A 140 -7.05 -26.61 23.59
CA GLY A 140 -6.68 -28.00 23.33
C GLY A 140 -6.95 -28.42 21.89
N PRO A 141 -6.56 -29.65 21.51
CA PRO A 141 -6.81 -30.20 20.18
C PRO A 141 -8.31 -30.27 19.81
N GLN A 142 -9.21 -30.26 20.80
CA GLN A 142 -10.64 -30.25 20.57
C GLN A 142 -11.14 -28.95 19.92
N ASP A 143 -10.40 -27.86 20.06
CA ASP A 143 -10.74 -26.53 19.54
C ASP A 143 -10.06 -26.25 18.19
N ASP A 144 -9.30 -27.22 17.65
CA ASP A 144 -8.58 -27.09 16.39
C ASP A 144 -9.56 -26.89 15.22
N SER A 145 -9.30 -25.87 14.40
CA SER A 145 -10.20 -25.50 13.30
C SER A 145 -9.47 -25.40 11.97
N TRP A 146 -10.21 -25.66 10.88
CA TRP A 146 -9.68 -25.56 9.51
C TRP A 146 -9.89 -24.15 8.98
N LEU A 147 -8.80 -23.45 8.64
CA LEU A 147 -8.83 -22.10 8.10
C LEU A 147 -8.26 -22.03 6.68
N THR A 148 -8.83 -21.15 5.87
CA THR A 148 -8.29 -20.76 4.57
C THR A 148 -7.12 -19.78 4.74
N PRO A 149 -6.20 -19.69 3.77
CA PRO A 149 -5.04 -18.79 3.85
C PRO A 149 -5.43 -17.31 4.03
N ASP A 150 -6.58 -16.89 3.52
CA ASP A 150 -7.04 -15.49 3.59
C ASP A 150 -7.49 -15.07 4.99
N LYS A 151 -7.79 -16.04 5.88
CA LYS A 151 -8.17 -15.78 7.27
C LYS A 151 -6.97 -15.56 8.19
N PHE A 152 -5.74 -15.74 7.70
CA PHE A 152 -4.53 -15.49 8.50
C PHE A 152 -4.08 -14.04 8.35
N SER A 153 -3.94 -13.33 9.48
CA SER A 153 -3.40 -11.98 9.50
C SER A 153 -1.91 -11.91 9.09
N SER A 154 -1.18 -13.03 9.20
CA SER A 154 0.25 -13.10 8.84
C SER A 154 0.61 -14.36 8.08
N ASN A 155 1.34 -14.20 6.98
CA ASN A 155 1.90 -15.31 6.20
C ASN A 155 3.11 -15.98 6.91
N LYS A 156 3.57 -15.44 8.06
CA LYS A 156 4.68 -16.02 8.82
C LYS A 156 4.34 -17.43 9.33
N THR A 157 3.13 -17.63 9.84
CA THR A 157 2.65 -18.90 10.40
C THR A 157 2.60 -20.01 9.35
N ILE A 158 2.16 -19.69 8.14
CA ILE A 158 2.13 -20.63 7.02
C ILE A 158 3.56 -20.96 6.56
N LYS A 159 4.46 -19.98 6.50
CA LYS A 159 5.86 -20.21 6.13
C LYS A 159 6.58 -21.15 7.09
N THR A 160 6.47 -20.90 8.40
CA THR A 160 7.12 -21.74 9.42
C THR A 160 6.63 -23.19 9.37
N TYR A 161 5.33 -23.40 9.09
CA TYR A 161 4.76 -24.73 8.86
C TYR A 161 5.43 -25.47 7.68
N TRP A 162 5.56 -24.81 6.53
CA TRP A 162 6.17 -25.41 5.34
C TRP A 162 7.67 -25.63 5.48
N GLU A 163 8.38 -24.73 6.18
CA GLU A 163 9.79 -24.88 6.52
C GLU A 163 10.01 -26.14 7.37
N ARG A 164 9.24 -26.30 8.45
CA ARG A 164 9.28 -27.48 9.31
C ARG A 164 9.02 -28.79 8.55
N ARG A 165 8.10 -28.80 7.57
CA ARG A 165 7.84 -30.00 6.77
C ARG A 165 8.97 -30.35 5.78
N LYS A 166 9.65 -29.35 5.22
CA LYS A 166 10.79 -29.59 4.33
C LYS A 166 11.92 -30.31 5.07
N THR A 167 12.18 -29.95 6.33
CA THR A 167 13.25 -30.56 7.14
C THR A 167 12.91 -31.99 7.58
N HIS A 168 11.64 -32.31 7.84
CA HIS A 168 11.23 -33.67 8.21
C HIS A 168 11.10 -34.64 7.02
N SER A 169 10.92 -34.12 5.79
CA SER A 169 10.90 -34.97 4.58
C SER A 169 12.29 -35.43 4.16
N THR A 170 13.36 -34.74 4.56
CA THR A 170 14.75 -35.06 4.13
C THR A 170 15.45 -36.10 5.00
N SER A 171 14.86 -36.52 6.14
CA SER A 171 15.51 -37.46 7.08
C SER A 171 15.07 -38.91 6.94
N ASN A 172 14.15 -39.25 6.03
CA ASN A 172 13.60 -40.62 5.91
C ASN A 172 13.76 -41.29 4.54
N ASP A 173 14.47 -40.67 3.58
CA ASP A 173 14.69 -41.27 2.25
C ASP A 173 16.18 -41.42 1.91
N LEU A 174 16.76 -42.57 2.28
CA LEU A 174 17.72 -43.26 1.41
C LEU A 174 16.96 -44.38 0.70
N PRO A 175 17.08 -44.48 -0.63
CA PRO A 175 17.53 -45.77 -1.15
C PRO A 175 18.58 -45.67 -2.26
N ALA A 176 19.45 -46.67 -2.24
CA ALA A 176 20.40 -47.01 -3.28
C ALA A 176 19.74 -47.19 -4.65
N SER A 177 20.27 -46.53 -5.67
CA SER A 177 20.32 -47.09 -7.04
C SER A 177 21.35 -46.33 -7.87
N THR A 178 22.57 -46.81 -7.82
CA THR A 178 23.59 -46.65 -8.86
C THR A 178 23.05 -47.10 -10.21
N ARG A 179 22.54 -46.18 -11.03
CA ARG A 179 22.53 -46.35 -12.49
C ARG A 179 23.67 -45.56 -13.10
N LYS A 180 24.82 -46.24 -13.20
CA LYS A 180 25.97 -45.89 -14.04
C LYS A 180 25.48 -45.60 -15.46
N ARG A 181 25.38 -44.31 -15.83
CA ARG A 181 25.40 -43.90 -17.24
C ARG A 181 26.87 -43.71 -17.64
N LYS A 182 27.41 -44.69 -18.36
CA LYS A 182 28.70 -44.64 -19.04
C LYS A 182 28.63 -43.50 -20.08
N ARG A 183 29.29 -42.37 -19.81
CA ARG A 183 29.58 -41.34 -20.82
C ARG A 183 31.06 -41.46 -21.15
N THR A 184 31.37 -41.99 -22.33
CA THR A 184 32.69 -41.89 -22.94
C THR A 184 32.93 -40.46 -23.39
N ALA A 185 34.16 -40.01 -23.15
CA ALA A 185 34.68 -38.70 -23.45
C ALA A 185 34.77 -38.43 -24.96
N ASN A 186 34.67 -37.15 -25.30
CA ASN A 186 35.60 -36.34 -26.11
C ASN A 186 34.78 -35.14 -26.65
N GLU A 187 35.25 -33.92 -26.79
CA GLU A 187 36.44 -33.17 -26.42
C GLU A 187 36.00 -31.69 -26.64
N THR A 188 36.36 -30.79 -25.74
CA THR A 188 36.36 -29.31 -25.93
C THR A 188 37.33 -28.91 -27.08
N PRO A 189 37.33 -27.68 -27.67
CA PRO A 189 37.11 -26.39 -27.00
C PRO A 189 36.62 -25.17 -27.85
N THR A 190 36.55 -24.01 -27.20
CA THR A 190 36.57 -22.61 -27.71
C THR A 190 35.31 -22.08 -28.42
N ASP A 191 34.86 -20.83 -28.31
CA ASP A 191 35.51 -19.56 -27.97
C ASP A 191 34.48 -18.51 -27.43
N LYS A 192 35.03 -17.40 -26.93
CA LYS A 192 34.54 -16.25 -26.15
C LYS A 192 33.32 -15.43 -26.64
N PRO A 193 32.81 -14.49 -25.79
CA PRO A 193 31.49 -13.88 -25.92
C PRO A 193 31.54 -12.51 -26.60
N THR A 194 30.50 -12.13 -27.34
CA THR A 194 30.15 -10.72 -27.59
C THR A 194 28.70 -10.57 -28.03
N ARG A 195 27.88 -9.78 -27.32
CA ARG A 195 27.00 -8.80 -27.99
C ARG A 195 26.41 -7.78 -27.03
N ARG A 196 26.92 -6.56 -27.18
CA ARG A 196 26.39 -5.28 -26.71
C ARG A 196 25.28 -4.85 -27.66
N SER A 197 24.07 -4.57 -27.18
CA SER A 197 23.03 -3.89 -27.98
C SER A 197 22.81 -2.48 -27.43
N LYS A 198 22.99 -1.49 -28.32
CA LYS A 198 22.53 -0.11 -28.16
C LYS A 198 21.08 -0.03 -28.64
N ARG A 199 20.24 0.75 -27.97
CA ARG A 199 18.92 1.18 -28.46
C ARG A 199 18.93 2.70 -28.58
N SER A 200 18.57 3.20 -29.77
CA SER A 200 18.42 4.62 -30.07
C SER A 200 17.03 5.13 -29.70
N GLN A 201 16.95 6.45 -29.45
CA GLN A 201 15.70 7.22 -29.41
C GLN A 201 15.60 8.08 -30.69
N GLN A 202 14.38 8.24 -31.17
CA GLN A 202 13.85 9.23 -32.11
C GLN A 202 12.37 9.39 -31.72
N ALA A 203 11.70 10.53 -31.82
CA ALA A 203 12.09 11.92 -32.06
C ALA A 203 10.99 12.78 -31.43
#